data_AF-A0A4U7D5Y5-F1
#
_entry.id   AF-A0A4U7D5Y5-F1
#
_cell.length_a   1.000
_cell.length_b   1.000
_cell.length_c   1.000
_cell.angle_alpha   90.00
_cell.angle_beta   90.00
_cell.angle_gamma   90.00
#
_symmetry.space_group_name_H-M   'P 1'
#
loop_
_entity.id
_entity.type
_entity.pdbx_description
1 polymer ?
#
loop_
_entity_poly.entity_id
_entity_poly.type
_entity_poly.pdbx_seq_one_letter_code
_entity_poly.pdbx_strand_id
1 'polypeptide(L)' 'MSEPQITLYRLQACPYCERVVRTLNELDLEYRSRYVEPMHSERNVVKRVSGARSV' A
#
# COMPACT_ATOMS: atom_id res chain seq x y z
N MET A 1 18.03 -6.46 -10.99
CA MET A 1 17.29 -6.63 -9.73
C MET A 1 15.83 -6.77 -10.09
N SER A 2 15.18 -7.86 -9.68
CA SER A 2 13.76 -8.11 -10.00
C SER A 2 12.89 -7.10 -9.25
N GLU A 3 11.78 -6.65 -9.83
CA GLU A 3 10.83 -5.83 -9.08
C GLU A 3 10.13 -6.69 -8.01
N PRO A 4 9.93 -6.14 -6.78
CA PRO A 4 9.26 -6.86 -5.72
C PRO A 4 7.82 -7.19 -6.13
N GLN A 5 7.39 -8.42 -5.87
CA GLN A 5 6.06 -8.92 -6.26
C GLN A 5 4.93 -8.25 -5.46
N ILE A 6 5.24 -7.63 -4.32
CA ILE A 6 4.27 -6.99 -3.44
C ILE A 6 4.34 -5.47 -3.64
N THR A 7 3.19 -4.86 -3.93
CA THR A 7 3.02 -3.40 -3.89
C THR A 7 2.03 -3.02 -2.80
N LEU A 8 2.51 -2.29 -1.79
CA LEU A 8 1.70 -1.74 -0.72
C LEU A 8 1.25 -0.31 -1.05
N TYR A 9 -0.04 -0.17 -1.37
CA TYR A 9 -0.69 1.14 -1.46
C TYR A 9 -1.04 1.63 -0.06
N ARG A 10 -0.53 2.80 0.34
CA ARG A 10 -0.71 3.31 1.71
C ARG A 10 -0.99 4.81 1.76
N LEU A 11 -1.63 5.24 2.84
CA LEU A 11 -1.80 6.64 3.17
C LEU A 11 -0.75 7.09 4.20
N GLN A 12 -0.43 8.38 4.19
CA GLN A 12 0.38 9.01 5.25
C GLN A 12 -0.31 8.84 6.61
N ALA A 13 0.47 8.47 7.64
CA ALA A 13 0.00 8.27 9.02
C ALA A 13 -1.18 7.28 9.17
N CYS A 14 -1.31 6.28 8.28
CA CYS A 14 -2.34 5.26 8.43
C CYS A 14 -1.87 4.12 9.36
N PRO A 15 -2.52 3.91 10.53
CA PRO A 15 -2.10 2.90 11.50
C PRO A 15 -2.26 1.47 10.96
N TYR A 16 -3.20 1.23 10.04
CA TYR A 16 -3.38 -0.08 9.42
C TYR A 16 -2.26 -0.39 8.43
N CYS A 17 -1.85 0.61 7.63
CA CYS A 17 -0.72 0.44 6.73
C CYS A 17 0.59 0.16 7.49
N GLU A 18 0.79 0.80 8.65
CA GLU A 18 1.96 0.55 9.50
C GLU A 18 2.00 -0.88 10.05
N ARG A 19 0.85 -1.45 10.42
CA ARG A 19 0.78 -2.87 10.82
C ARG A 19 1.24 -3.79 9.70
N VAL A 20 0.79 -3.55 8.46
CA VAL A 20 1.21 -4.33 7.29
C VAL A 20 2.71 -4.18 7.04
N VAL A 21 3.25 -2.97 7.10
CA VAL A 21 4.70 -2.70 6.97
C VAL A 21 5.49 -3.47 8.01
N ARG A 22 5.05 -3.43 9.27
CA ARG A 22 5.73 -4.15 10.35
C ARG A 22 5.76 -5.65 10.06
N THR A 23 4.63 -6.23 9.66
CA THR A 23 4.56 -7.66 9.32
C THR A 23 5.41 -8.01 8.10
N LEU A 24 5.41 -7.20 7.04
CA LEU A 24 6.28 -7.43 5.88
C LEU A 24 7.76 -7.39 6.25
N ASN A 25 8.16 -6.45 7.12
CA ASN A 25 9.54 -6.36 7.62
C ASN A 25 9.90 -7.53 8.55
N GLU A 26 8.98 -7.94 9.44
CA GLU A 26 9.16 -9.10 10.34
C GLU A 26 9.38 -10.41 9.56
N LEU A 27 8.77 -10.51 8.38
CA LEU A 27 8.88 -11.65 7.48
C LEU A 27 10.01 -11.53 6.45
N ASP A 28 10.80 -10.44 6.50
CA ASP A 28 11.87 -10.14 5.53
C ASP A 28 11.39 -10.20 4.05
N LEU A 29 10.18 -9.71 3.79
CA LEU A 29 9.60 -9.71 2.46
C LEU A 29 9.91 -8.40 1.74
N GLU A 30 10.43 -8.50 0.51
CA GLU A 30 10.59 -7.32 -0.35
C GLU A 30 9.23 -6.80 -0.85
N TYR A 31 9.01 -5.49 -0.71
CA TYR A 31 7.81 -4.82 -1.20
C TYR A 31 8.11 -3.41 -1.70
N ARG A 32 7.28 -2.93 -2.62
CA ARG A 32 7.24 -1.54 -3.06
C ARG A 32 6.16 -0.79 -2.28
N SER A 33 6.52 0.33 -1.67
CA SER A 33 5.55 1.25 -1.06
C SER A 33 5.11 2.31 -2.07
N ARG A 34 3.80 2.56 -2.17
CA ARG A 34 3.24 3.66 -2.96
C ARG A 34 2.24 4.45 -2.13
N TYR A 35 2.49 5.75 -1.99
CA TYR A 35 1.52 6.64 -1.35
C TYR A 35 0.39 7.00 -2.29
N VAL A 36 -0.81 7.08 -1.74
CA VAL A 36 -2.04 7.44 -2.46
C VAL A 36 -2.55 8.82 -2.04
N GLU A 37 -3.43 9.37 -2.87
CA GLU A 37 -4.10 10.64 -2.65
C GLU A 37 -4.90 10.61 -1.34
N PRO A 38 -4.87 11.71 -0.55
CA PRO A 38 -5.52 11.74 0.75
C PRO A 38 -7.04 11.63 0.63
N MET A 39 -7.62 12.33 -0.36
CA MET A 39 -9.05 12.30 -0.63
C MET A 39 -9.48 10.91 -1.12
N HIS A 40 -10.43 10.29 -0.43
CA HIS A 40 -10.89 8.94 -0.74
C HIS A 40 -11.36 8.80 -2.19
N SER A 41 -12.11 9.78 -2.71
CA SER A 41 -12.60 9.84 -4.09
C SER A 41 -11.47 9.82 -5.13
N GLU A 42 -10.31 10.36 -4.80
CA GLU A 42 -9.18 10.56 -5.73
C GLU A 42 -8.25 9.36 -5.83
N ARG A 43 -8.42 8.33 -5.01
CA ARG A 43 -7.61 7.09 -4.99
C ARG A 43 -7.90 6.17 -6.19
N ASN A 44 -7.81 6.73 -7.38
CA ASN A 44 -8.17 6.08 -8.64
C ASN A 44 -7.26 4.89 -8.97
N VAL A 45 -5.99 4.94 -8.54
CA VAL A 45 -5.10 3.80 -8.74
C VAL A 45 -5.54 2.58 -7.92
N VAL A 46 -5.92 2.79 -6.67
CA VAL A 46 -6.43 1.71 -5.80
C VAL A 46 -7.72 1.14 -6.40
N LYS A 47 -8.65 2.02 -6.82
CA LYS A 47 -9.89 1.61 -7.47
C LYS A 47 -9.64 0.75 -8.71
N ARG A 48 -8.63 1.10 -9.50
CA ARG A 48 -8.28 0.39 -10.73
C ARG A 48 -7.75 -1.03 -10.45
N VAL A 49 -6.92 -1.19 -9.43
CA VAL A 49 -6.27 -2.48 -9.14
C VAL A 49 -7.12 -3.41 -8.27
N SER A 50 -7.87 -2.87 -7.31
CA SER A 50 -8.60 -3.68 -6.31
C SER A 50 -10.12 -3.61 -6.47
N GLY A 51 -10.66 -2.67 -7.26
CA GLY A 51 -12.09 -2.40 -7.28
C GLY A 51 -12.60 -1.61 -6.07
N ALA A 52 -11.75 -1.23 -5.11
CA ALA A 52 -12.09 -0.42 -3.93
C ALA A 52 -11.21 0.83 -3.80
N ARG A 53 -11.62 1.81 -3.00
CA ARG A 53 -10.82 3.02 -2.69
C ARG A 53 -10.26 3.02 -1.26
N SER A 54 -10.55 1.98 -0.49
CA SER A 54 -9.97 1.75 0.82
C SER A 54 -8.49 1.37 0.71
N VAL A 55 -7.70 1.81 1.68
CA VAL A 55 -6.33 1.38 1.92
C VAL A 55 -6.17 1.02 3.39
#